data_AF-A0A2P8AYM9-F1
#
_entry.id   AF-A0A2P8AYM9-F1
#
_cell.length_a   1.000
_cell.length_b   1.000
_cell.length_c   1.000
_cell.angle_alpha   90.00
_cell.angle_beta   90.00
_cell.angle_gamma   90.00
#
_symmetry.space_group_name_H-M   'P 1'
#
loop_
_entity.id
_entity.type
_entity.pdbx_description
1 polymer ?
#
loop_
_entity_poly.entity_id
_entity_poly.type
_entity_poly.pdbx_seq_one_letter_code
_entity_poly.pdbx_strand_id
1 'polypeptide(L)'
;MTEHLPQSDRRSEPIELVVPSPTSAPTPVPLYCRRCRRGVNIRFNNLGIVVQYLHAAEQGGQRSDHDPEPIPITEIPDPIIECDFCSAPDAAWIYRCANQFSEHRRVTTQVIGVSDYQSRHRAARVRRTDTEHAFTQAWGEQWSACGACADFIEVRDLYGLIRRVIDALPAKYTRGKHLMRTRGELHDTYSEVFDTLTPGRGRIAPGYPLGIWPDAEAIS
;
A
#
# COMPACT_ATOMS: atom_id res chain seq x y z
N MET A 1 -61.85 -9.32 -45.02
CA MET A 1 -60.78 -10.20 -44.56
C MET A 1 -59.58 -9.32 -44.27
N THR A 2 -59.39 -8.96 -43.00
CA THR A 2 -58.24 -8.18 -42.56
C THR A 2 -57.84 -8.76 -41.21
N GLU A 3 -56.71 -9.45 -41.21
CA GLU A 3 -56.22 -10.28 -40.12
C GLU A 3 -55.77 -9.42 -38.94
N HIS A 4 -56.18 -9.82 -37.73
CA HIS A 4 -55.65 -9.33 -36.47
C HIS A 4 -54.26 -9.90 -36.25
N LEU A 5 -53.24 -9.03 -36.30
CA LEU A 5 -51.90 -9.33 -35.79
C LEU A 5 -51.86 -9.02 -34.28
N PRO A 6 -51.43 -9.96 -33.42
CA PRO A 6 -51.27 -9.70 -32.00
C PRO A 6 -50.02 -8.85 -31.73
N GLN A 7 -50.17 -7.80 -30.92
CA GLN A 7 -49.06 -7.03 -30.36
C GLN A 7 -48.24 -7.93 -29.43
N SER A 8 -46.98 -8.21 -29.79
CA SER A 8 -46.03 -8.84 -28.89
C SER A 8 -45.48 -7.80 -27.92
N ASP A 9 -45.88 -7.94 -26.66
CA ASP A 9 -45.40 -7.19 -25.52
C ASP A 9 -43.95 -7.62 -25.21
N ARG A 10 -42.97 -7.05 -25.93
CA ARG A 10 -41.54 -7.20 -25.63
C ARG A 10 -41.17 -6.20 -24.54
N ARG A 11 -41.50 -6.52 -23.30
CA ARG A 11 -40.80 -5.95 -22.14
C ARG A 11 -39.32 -6.29 -22.29
N SER A 12 -38.51 -5.24 -22.41
CA SER A 12 -37.06 -5.32 -22.38
C SER A 12 -36.66 -5.77 -20.98
N GLU A 13 -36.25 -7.02 -20.83
CA GLU A 13 -35.52 -7.46 -19.66
C GLU A 13 -34.22 -6.65 -19.59
N PRO A 14 -33.89 -6.03 -18.45
CA PRO A 14 -32.59 -5.40 -18.29
C PRO A 14 -31.54 -6.51 -18.38
N ILE A 15 -30.62 -6.35 -19.33
CA ILE A 15 -29.36 -7.09 -19.35
C ILE A 15 -28.70 -6.78 -18.02
N GLU A 16 -28.82 -7.71 -17.08
CA GLU A 16 -28.13 -7.70 -15.82
C GLU A 16 -26.64 -7.80 -16.19
N LEU A 17 -26.00 -6.64 -16.28
CA LEU A 17 -24.55 -6.51 -16.31
C LEU A 17 -24.09 -7.17 -15.02
N VAL A 18 -23.73 -8.45 -15.12
CA VAL A 18 -22.92 -9.16 -14.15
C VAL A 18 -21.65 -8.33 -14.04
N VAL A 19 -21.64 -7.43 -13.05
CA VAL A 19 -20.43 -6.84 -12.53
C VAL A 19 -19.61 -8.06 -12.11
N PRO A 20 -18.46 -8.34 -12.72
CA PRO A 20 -17.61 -9.39 -12.21
C PRO A 20 -17.31 -9.01 -10.77
N SER A 21 -17.84 -9.79 -9.83
CA SER A 21 -17.39 -9.81 -8.45
C SER A 21 -15.86 -9.76 -8.49
N PRO A 22 -15.19 -8.96 -7.64
CA PRO A 22 -13.75 -9.01 -7.56
C PRO A 22 -13.40 -10.44 -7.16
N THR A 23 -13.03 -11.24 -8.17
CA THR A 23 -12.39 -12.53 -8.00
C THR A 23 -11.36 -12.32 -6.93
N SER A 24 -11.48 -13.06 -5.83
CA SER A 24 -10.48 -13.18 -4.79
C SER A 24 -9.19 -13.63 -5.46
N ALA A 25 -8.44 -12.68 -5.99
CA ALA A 25 -7.12 -12.91 -6.53
C ALA A 25 -6.32 -13.49 -5.35
N PRO A 26 -5.66 -14.63 -5.51
CA PRO A 26 -4.86 -15.21 -4.44
C PRO A 26 -3.94 -14.11 -3.91
N THR A 27 -4.00 -13.86 -2.60
CA THR A 27 -3.17 -12.84 -1.93
C THR A 27 -1.74 -13.06 -2.40
N PRO A 28 -1.11 -12.11 -3.10
CA PRO A 28 0.19 -12.34 -3.69
C PRO A 28 1.16 -12.72 -2.57
N VAL A 29 1.79 -13.88 -2.71
CA VAL A 29 2.81 -14.35 -1.77
C VAL A 29 3.81 -13.21 -1.60
N PRO A 30 4.16 -12.80 -0.36
CA PRO A 30 5.10 -11.72 -0.14
C PRO A 30 6.38 -11.95 -0.93
N LEU A 31 6.72 -10.97 -1.77
CA LEU A 31 7.90 -11.03 -2.64
C LEU A 31 9.07 -10.36 -1.96
N TYR A 32 10.23 -10.99 -2.08
CA TYR A 32 11.48 -10.54 -1.51
C TYR A 32 12.54 -10.53 -2.60
N CYS A 33 13.53 -9.65 -2.47
CA CYS A 33 14.64 -9.65 -3.41
C CYS A 33 15.64 -10.75 -3.08
N ARG A 34 15.97 -11.59 -4.07
CA ARG A 34 16.99 -12.64 -3.96
C ARG A 34 18.36 -12.13 -3.47
N ARG A 35 18.77 -10.93 -3.88
CA ARG A 35 20.10 -10.37 -3.57
C ARG A 35 20.20 -9.81 -2.16
N CYS A 36 19.33 -8.87 -1.79
CA CYS A 36 19.40 -8.20 -0.49
C CYS A 36 18.52 -8.86 0.59
N ARG A 37 17.72 -9.86 0.23
CA ARG A 37 16.83 -10.63 1.13
C ARG A 37 15.76 -9.78 1.83
N ARG A 38 15.41 -8.62 1.28
CA ARG A 38 14.41 -7.68 1.82
C ARG A 38 13.12 -7.71 1.00
N GLY A 39 12.01 -7.32 1.62
CA GLY A 39 10.72 -7.20 0.95
C GLY A 39 10.77 -6.23 -0.24
N VAL A 40 10.06 -6.56 -1.31
CA VAL A 40 9.89 -5.69 -2.48
C VAL A 40 8.44 -5.28 -2.66
N ASN A 41 8.25 -4.04 -3.04
CA ASN A 41 6.94 -3.44 -3.29
C ASN A 41 6.57 -3.61 -4.76
N ILE A 42 5.28 -3.79 -5.00
CA ILE A 42 4.73 -4.03 -6.34
C ILE A 42 3.88 -2.84 -6.75
N ARG A 43 4.16 -2.29 -7.94
CA ARG A 43 3.34 -1.25 -8.57
C ARG A 43 2.61 -1.81 -9.77
N PHE A 44 1.32 -1.48 -9.86
CA PHE A 44 0.42 -1.88 -10.92
C PHE A 44 -0.03 -0.65 -11.71
N ASN A 45 -0.21 -0.78 -13.03
CA ASN A 45 -0.91 0.24 -13.81
C ASN A 45 -2.44 0.08 -13.69
N ASN A 46 -3.20 0.93 -14.38
CA ASN A 46 -4.67 0.95 -14.39
C ASN A 46 -5.29 -0.34 -14.95
N LEU A 47 -4.50 -1.20 -15.59
CA LEU A 47 -4.94 -2.50 -16.13
C LEU A 47 -4.64 -3.65 -15.16
N GLY A 48 -4.14 -3.36 -13.95
CA GLY A 48 -3.72 -4.38 -12.98
C GLY A 48 -2.42 -5.09 -13.35
N ILE A 49 -1.67 -4.58 -14.34
CA ILE A 49 -0.40 -5.18 -14.78
C ILE A 49 0.72 -4.65 -13.91
N VAL A 50 1.57 -5.54 -13.38
CA VAL A 50 2.78 -5.16 -12.67
C VAL A 50 3.71 -4.40 -13.60
N VAL A 51 3.98 -3.14 -13.27
CA VAL A 51 4.88 -2.27 -14.04
C VAL A 51 6.25 -2.11 -13.38
N GLN A 52 6.34 -2.35 -12.07
CA GLN A 52 7.60 -2.15 -11.35
C GLN A 52 7.64 -2.95 -10.05
N TYR A 53 8.82 -3.49 -9.75
CA TYR A 53 9.21 -3.93 -8.42
C TYR A 53 10.18 -2.89 -7.84
N LEU A 54 10.08 -2.59 -6.55
CA LEU A 54 10.91 -1.57 -5.88
C LEU A 54 11.32 -2.00 -4.49
N HIS A 55 12.55 -1.68 -4.09
CA HIS A 55 12.91 -1.71 -2.68
C HIS A 55 12.19 -0.59 -1.92
N ALA A 56 11.96 -0.79 -0.62
CA ALA A 56 11.36 0.24 0.24
C ALA A 56 12.13 1.58 0.18
N ALA A 57 13.47 1.52 0.18
CA ALA A 57 14.32 2.70 0.06
C ALA A 57 14.08 3.52 -1.23
N GLU A 58 13.73 2.84 -2.33
CA GLU A 58 13.49 3.47 -3.63
C GLU A 58 12.17 4.24 -3.67
N GLN A 59 11.21 3.92 -2.79
CA GLN A 59 10.01 4.74 -2.60
C GLN A 59 10.36 6.12 -2.03
N GLY A 60 11.36 6.17 -1.14
CA GLY A 60 11.87 7.41 -0.55
C GLY A 60 12.81 8.21 -1.46
N GLY A 61 12.99 7.77 -2.71
CA GLY A 61 13.88 8.37 -3.70
C GLY A 61 15.35 8.06 -3.48
N GLN A 62 15.69 7.09 -2.63
CA GLN A 62 17.06 6.57 -2.53
C GLN A 62 17.30 5.58 -3.66
N ARG A 63 18.54 5.46 -4.11
CA ARG A 63 18.91 4.48 -5.13
C ARG A 63 19.40 3.22 -4.43
N SER A 64 18.87 2.06 -4.82
CA SER A 64 19.43 0.78 -4.42
C SER A 64 20.73 0.49 -5.19
N ASP A 65 21.58 -0.31 -4.57
CA ASP A 65 22.85 -0.81 -5.12
C ASP A 65 22.65 -1.84 -6.24
N HIS A 66 21.46 -2.42 -6.34
CA HIS A 66 21.08 -3.34 -7.41
C HIS A 66 19.59 -3.19 -7.78
N ASP A 67 19.24 -3.72 -8.96
CA ASP A 67 17.84 -3.85 -9.37
C ASP A 67 17.14 -4.97 -8.57
N PRO A 68 15.83 -4.85 -8.29
CA PRO A 68 15.08 -5.89 -7.59
C PRO A 68 15.01 -7.20 -8.39
N GLU A 69 15.33 -8.31 -7.72
CA GLU A 69 15.12 -9.68 -8.21
C GLU A 69 14.04 -10.38 -7.36
N PRO A 70 12.73 -10.18 -7.66
CA PRO A 70 11.65 -10.69 -6.84
C PRO A 70 11.56 -12.22 -6.89
N ILE A 71 11.53 -12.86 -5.73
CA ILE A 71 11.17 -14.27 -5.56
C ILE A 71 10.25 -14.42 -4.33
N PRO A 72 9.47 -15.51 -4.23
CA PRO A 72 8.67 -15.78 -3.04
C PRO A 72 9.53 -15.83 -1.77
N ILE A 73 9.03 -15.31 -0.65
CA ILE A 73 9.75 -15.33 0.64
C ILE A 73 10.16 -16.75 1.08
N THR A 74 9.39 -17.77 0.69
CA THR A 74 9.67 -19.19 0.98
C THR A 74 10.96 -19.70 0.33
N GLU A 75 11.47 -19.00 -0.69
CA GLU A 75 12.72 -19.33 -1.39
C GLU A 75 13.91 -18.49 -0.91
N ILE A 76 13.69 -17.53 0.00
CA ILE A 76 14.75 -16.67 0.52
C ILE A 76 15.37 -17.32 1.76
N PRO A 77 16.68 -17.60 1.73
CA PRO A 77 17.37 -18.04 2.94
C PRO A 77 17.50 -16.87 3.92
N ASP A 78 16.96 -17.03 5.14
CA ASP A 78 17.05 -16.04 6.22
C ASP A 78 16.61 -14.63 5.78
N PRO A 79 15.30 -14.42 5.50
CA PRO A 79 14.79 -13.14 5.03
C PRO A 79 14.94 -12.04 6.09
N ILE A 80 15.29 -10.84 5.63
CA ILE A 80 15.35 -9.62 6.47
C ILE A 80 13.95 -9.02 6.48
N ILE A 81 13.24 -9.19 7.60
CA ILE A 81 11.89 -8.65 7.79
C ILE A 81 12.01 -7.33 8.56
N GLU A 82 11.68 -6.25 7.88
CA GLU A 82 11.74 -4.90 8.44
C GLU A 82 10.39 -4.47 8.96
N CYS A 83 10.35 -3.76 10.07
CA CYS A 83 9.12 -3.21 10.60
C CYS A 83 8.49 -2.24 9.58
N ASP A 84 7.24 -2.52 9.17
CA ASP A 84 6.51 -1.69 8.19
C ASP A 84 6.17 -0.29 8.71
N PHE A 85 6.34 -0.05 10.01
CA PHE A 85 6.09 1.24 10.64
C PHE A 85 7.36 2.10 10.72
N CYS A 86 8.46 1.55 11.25
CA CYS A 86 9.67 2.33 11.52
C CYS A 86 10.89 1.91 10.69
N SER A 87 10.73 0.94 9.81
CA SER A 87 11.80 0.35 8.98
C SER A 87 12.98 -0.25 9.77
N ALA A 88 12.79 -0.54 11.06
CA ALA A 88 13.79 -1.26 11.85
C ALA A 88 13.94 -2.70 11.32
N PRO A 89 15.16 -3.24 11.19
CA PRO A 89 15.41 -4.54 10.52
C PRO A 89 15.08 -5.76 11.37
N ASP A 90 14.57 -5.56 12.59
CA ASP A 90 14.30 -6.58 13.61
C ASP A 90 12.80 -6.70 13.91
N ALA A 91 11.98 -6.82 12.87
CA ALA A 91 10.57 -7.11 13.06
C ALA A 91 10.42 -8.42 13.85
N ALA A 92 9.61 -8.38 14.90
CA ALA A 92 9.38 -9.50 15.82
C ALA A 92 7.97 -10.06 15.72
N TRP A 93 7.04 -9.29 15.14
CA TRP A 93 5.62 -9.61 15.11
C TRP A 93 5.03 -9.37 13.73
N ILE A 94 3.98 -10.13 13.39
CA ILE A 94 3.13 -9.97 12.21
C ILE A 94 1.70 -9.74 12.67
N TYR A 95 1.09 -8.68 12.17
CA TYR A 95 -0.31 -8.35 12.30
C TYR A 95 -1.01 -8.63 10.99
N ARG A 96 -2.28 -9.04 11.07
CA ARG A 96 -3.15 -9.18 9.90
C ARG A 96 -4.13 -8.02 9.86
N CYS A 97 -4.26 -7.37 8.71
CA CYS A 97 -5.24 -6.33 8.44
C CYS A 97 -5.83 -6.52 7.05
N ALA A 98 -6.82 -5.70 6.68
CA ALA A 98 -7.33 -5.71 5.31
C ALA A 98 -6.21 -5.31 4.33
N ASN A 99 -6.27 -5.83 3.11
CA ASN A 99 -5.29 -5.51 2.08
C ASN A 99 -5.33 -4.00 1.77
N GLN A 100 -4.19 -3.34 1.94
CA GLN A 100 -4.06 -1.90 1.79
C GLN A 100 -3.61 -1.54 0.37
N PHE A 101 -4.22 -0.51 -0.21
CA PHE A 101 -3.86 0.00 -1.53
C PHE A 101 -3.68 1.51 -1.51
N SER A 102 -2.60 1.98 -2.13
CA SER A 102 -2.39 3.41 -2.36
C SER A 102 -2.47 3.73 -3.84
N GLU A 103 -3.36 4.67 -4.20
CA GLU A 103 -3.43 5.20 -5.56
C GLU A 103 -2.51 6.41 -5.71
N HIS A 104 -1.63 6.36 -6.72
CA HIS A 104 -0.78 7.48 -7.08
C HIS A 104 -1.30 8.13 -8.36
N ARG A 105 -1.44 9.46 -8.33
CA ARG A 105 -1.82 10.26 -9.49
C ARG A 105 -0.64 11.09 -9.98
N ARG A 106 -0.44 11.14 -11.30
CA ARG A 106 0.55 12.03 -11.92
C ARG A 106 -0.13 13.29 -12.41
N VAL A 107 0.52 14.43 -12.18
CA VAL A 107 0.09 15.72 -12.72
C VAL A 107 0.37 15.73 -14.21
N THR A 108 -0.67 15.92 -15.02
CA THR A 108 -0.56 15.98 -16.49
C THR A 108 -0.52 17.42 -16.97
N THR A 109 -1.31 18.29 -16.34
CA THR A 109 -1.43 19.69 -16.72
C THR A 109 -1.55 20.57 -15.49
N GLN A 110 -0.84 21.71 -15.49
CA GLN A 110 -1.05 22.80 -14.54
C GLN A 110 -1.43 24.06 -15.30
N VAL A 111 -2.62 24.59 -15.00
CA VAL A 111 -3.07 25.88 -15.53
C VAL A 111 -2.67 26.96 -14.55
N ILE A 112 -1.84 27.90 -15.01
CA ILE A 112 -1.33 29.02 -14.24
C ILE A 112 -1.87 30.31 -14.85
N GLY A 113 -2.22 31.29 -14.01
CA GLY A 113 -2.60 32.62 -14.50
C GLY A 113 -1.43 33.30 -15.22
N VAL A 114 -1.65 33.78 -16.44
CA VAL A 114 -0.58 34.40 -17.26
C VAL A 114 0.05 35.62 -16.57
N SER A 115 -0.76 36.46 -15.90
CA SER A 115 -0.23 37.62 -15.16
C SER A 115 0.57 37.22 -13.90
N ASP A 116 0.18 36.13 -13.24
CA ASP A 116 0.90 35.58 -12.09
C ASP A 116 2.26 35.00 -12.54
N TYR A 117 2.31 34.38 -13.72
CA TYR A 117 3.56 33.87 -14.31
C TYR A 117 4.52 34.99 -14.68
N GLN A 118 4.04 36.04 -15.37
CA GLN A 118 4.87 37.17 -15.79
C GLN A 118 5.43 37.99 -14.62
N SER A 119 4.67 38.12 -13.53
CA SER A 119 5.07 38.96 -12.39
C SER A 119 5.87 38.21 -11.32
N ARG A 120 5.65 36.90 -11.16
CA ARG A 120 6.15 36.14 -10.01
C ARG A 120 6.84 34.83 -10.36
N HIS A 121 6.82 34.41 -11.63
CA HIS A 121 7.42 33.17 -12.16
C HIS A 121 7.28 31.95 -11.23
N ARG A 122 8.24 31.76 -10.31
CA ARG A 122 8.29 30.66 -9.33
C ARG A 122 7.20 30.72 -8.25
N ALA A 123 6.48 31.82 -8.10
CA ALA A 123 5.35 31.97 -7.17
C ALA A 123 4.00 32.21 -7.88
N ALA A 124 3.93 31.87 -9.16
CA ALA A 124 2.68 31.94 -9.90
C ALA A 124 1.66 30.95 -9.30
N ARG A 125 0.45 31.44 -9.04
CA ARG A 125 -0.59 30.62 -8.38
C ARG A 125 -1.18 29.64 -9.40
N VAL A 126 -1.14 28.34 -9.05
CA VAL A 126 -1.80 27.28 -9.83
C VAL A 126 -3.31 27.44 -9.67
N ARG A 127 -4.02 27.56 -10.79
CA ARG A 127 -5.49 27.72 -10.84
C ARG A 127 -6.19 26.39 -10.95
N ARG A 128 -5.62 25.46 -11.71
CA ARG A 128 -6.14 24.12 -11.93
C ARG A 128 -4.98 23.15 -12.10
N THR A 129 -5.10 21.98 -11.49
CA THR A 129 -4.17 20.87 -11.66
C THR A 129 -4.97 19.70 -12.19
N ASP A 130 -4.71 19.29 -13.43
CA ASP A 130 -5.25 18.04 -13.95
C ASP A 130 -4.30 16.90 -13.58
N THR A 131 -4.90 15.81 -13.13
CA THR A 131 -4.16 14.61 -12.72
C THR A 131 -4.80 13.38 -13.32
N GLU A 132 -3.97 12.44 -13.75
CA GLU A 132 -4.41 11.11 -14.15
C GLU A 132 -3.81 10.06 -13.23
N HIS A 133 -4.42 8.87 -13.22
CA HIS A 133 -3.88 7.75 -12.47
C HIS A 133 -2.51 7.37 -13.04
N ALA A 134 -1.52 7.23 -12.16
CA ALA A 134 -0.18 6.81 -12.52
C ALA A 134 0.04 5.32 -12.24
N PHE A 135 -0.21 4.91 -10.99
CA PHE A 135 -0.09 3.52 -10.56
C PHE A 135 -0.82 3.29 -9.23
N THR A 136 -1.22 2.04 -8.99
CA THR A 136 -1.65 1.55 -7.68
C THR A 136 -0.51 0.79 -7.04
N GLN A 137 -0.32 0.97 -5.74
CA GLN A 137 0.60 0.21 -4.93
C GLN A 137 -0.17 -0.66 -3.94
N ALA A 138 0.12 -1.96 -3.93
CA ALA A 138 -0.42 -2.88 -2.92
C ALA A 138 0.59 -3.06 -1.80
N TRP A 139 0.12 -3.06 -0.55
CA TRP A 139 0.94 -3.27 0.64
C TRP A 139 0.72 -4.65 1.28
N GLY A 140 -0.36 -5.34 0.93
CA GLY A 140 -0.69 -6.66 1.47
C GLY A 140 -1.48 -6.61 2.77
N GLU A 141 -1.83 -7.81 3.25
CA GLU A 141 -2.63 -8.03 4.47
C GLU A 141 -1.76 -8.25 5.71
N GLN A 142 -0.45 -8.40 5.55
CA GLN A 142 0.47 -8.74 6.64
C GLN A 142 1.41 -7.56 6.90
N TRP A 143 1.33 -7.02 8.11
CA TRP A 143 2.14 -5.91 8.57
C TRP A 143 3.04 -6.35 9.70
N SER A 144 4.33 -6.17 9.53
CA SER A 144 5.37 -6.55 10.46
C SER A 144 5.76 -5.40 11.39
N ALA A 145 5.98 -5.72 12.66
CA ALA A 145 6.32 -4.75 13.69
C ALA A 145 7.51 -5.22 14.53
N CYS A 146 8.44 -4.30 14.82
CA CYS A 146 9.42 -4.51 15.88
C CYS A 146 8.70 -4.48 17.25
N GLY A 147 9.35 -4.98 18.30
CA GLY A 147 8.75 -5.06 19.64
C GLY A 147 8.20 -3.72 20.13
N ALA A 148 8.95 -2.63 19.93
CA ALA A 148 8.53 -1.33 20.38
C ALA A 148 7.34 -0.73 19.59
N CYS A 149 7.21 -1.01 18.30
CA CYS A 149 6.02 -0.59 17.54
C CYS A 149 4.81 -1.46 17.90
N ALA A 150 5.02 -2.75 18.13
CA ALA A 150 3.99 -3.67 18.58
C ALA A 150 3.35 -3.21 19.91
N ASP A 151 4.14 -2.69 20.85
CA ASP A 151 3.60 -2.16 22.11
C ASP A 151 2.54 -1.07 21.90
N PHE A 152 2.75 -0.14 20.96
CA PHE A 152 1.76 0.89 20.60
C PHE A 152 0.54 0.30 19.88
N ILE A 153 0.73 -0.69 19.02
CA ILE A 153 -0.37 -1.35 18.30
C ILE A 153 -1.30 -2.09 19.28
N GLU A 154 -0.74 -2.80 20.26
CA GLU A 154 -1.54 -3.53 21.26
C GLU A 154 -2.42 -2.61 22.10
N VAL A 155 -1.90 -1.45 22.50
CA VAL A 155 -2.69 -0.46 23.26
C VAL A 155 -3.51 0.47 22.36
N ARG A 156 -3.50 0.21 21.04
CA ARG A 156 -4.19 1.02 20.02
C ARG A 156 -3.81 2.51 20.06
N ASP A 157 -2.56 2.83 20.39
CA ASP A 157 -2.03 4.20 20.43
C ASP A 157 -1.43 4.63 19.08
N LEU A 158 -2.32 5.02 18.17
CA LEU A 158 -1.97 5.53 16.83
C LEU A 158 -1.01 6.72 16.90
N TYR A 159 -1.29 7.70 17.77
CA TYR A 159 -0.52 8.94 17.82
C TYR A 159 0.86 8.74 18.46
N GLY A 160 0.96 7.87 19.46
CA GLY A 160 2.25 7.44 20.03
C GLY A 160 3.12 6.74 18.99
N LEU A 161 2.53 5.84 18.19
CA LEU A 161 3.21 5.18 17.08
C LEU A 161 3.71 6.18 16.04
N ILE A 162 2.85 7.09 15.56
CA ILE A 162 3.21 8.14 14.59
C ILE A 162 4.35 9.00 15.13
N ARG A 163 4.27 9.42 16.39
CA ARG A 163 5.33 10.21 17.03
C ARG A 163 6.66 9.46 17.03
N ARG A 164 6.66 8.19 17.44
CA ARG A 164 7.86 7.34 17.44
C ARG A 164 8.48 7.23 16.04
N VAL A 165 7.66 6.99 15.02
CA VAL A 165 8.14 6.87 13.64
C VAL A 165 8.76 8.19 13.18
N ILE A 166 8.11 9.32 13.45
CA ILE A 166 8.63 10.65 13.12
C ILE A 166 9.98 10.92 13.79
N ASP A 167 10.14 10.54 15.05
CA ASP A 167 11.39 10.75 15.78
C ASP A 167 12.55 9.93 15.18
N ALA A 168 12.26 8.85 14.46
CA ALA A 168 13.24 8.04 13.72
C ALA A 168 13.48 8.52 12.27
N LEU A 169 12.61 9.38 11.72
CA LEU A 169 12.71 9.79 10.32
C LEU A 169 13.86 10.79 10.06
N PRO A 170 14.50 10.72 8.89
CA PRO A 170 15.47 11.72 8.48
C PRO A 170 14.93 13.15 8.51
N ALA A 171 15.81 14.11 8.85
CA ALA A 171 15.44 15.52 9.00
C ALA A 171 14.79 16.16 7.76
N LYS A 172 14.99 15.60 6.56
CA LYS A 172 14.33 16.06 5.32
C LYS A 172 12.81 15.88 5.36
N TYR A 173 12.28 14.96 6.16
CA TYR A 173 10.85 14.71 6.32
C TYR A 173 10.25 15.45 7.54
N THR A 174 11.07 15.80 8.52
CA THR A 174 10.58 16.35 9.81
C THR A 174 10.75 17.86 9.96
N ARG A 175 11.25 18.57 8.94
CA ARG A 175 11.47 20.02 8.98
C ARG A 175 10.33 20.84 8.37
N GLY A 176 9.87 21.85 9.11
CA GLY A 176 8.94 22.86 8.61
C GLY A 176 7.63 22.25 8.09
N LYS A 177 7.21 22.66 6.88
CA LYS A 177 5.98 22.17 6.24
C LYS A 177 5.98 20.67 5.93
N HIS A 178 7.15 20.03 5.87
CA HIS A 178 7.25 18.59 5.58
C HIS A 178 6.71 17.76 6.74
N LEU A 179 6.94 18.19 7.99
CA LEU A 179 6.47 17.47 9.17
C LEU A 179 4.95 17.30 9.18
N MET A 180 4.20 18.36 8.85
CA MET A 180 2.74 18.30 8.85
C MET A 180 2.22 17.39 7.74
N ARG A 181 2.87 17.40 6.57
CA ARG A 181 2.55 16.47 5.48
C ARG A 181 2.83 15.03 5.89
N THR A 182 4.03 14.74 6.38
CA THR A 182 4.42 13.40 6.81
C THR A 182 3.53 12.89 7.94
N ARG A 183 3.11 13.75 8.88
CA ARG A 183 2.11 13.39 9.90
C ARG A 183 0.78 12.97 9.28
N GLY A 184 0.28 13.74 8.31
CA GLY A 184 -0.96 13.41 7.60
C GLY A 184 -0.85 12.07 6.86
N GLU A 185 0.22 11.88 6.09
CA GLU A 185 0.46 10.64 5.33
C GLU A 185 0.56 9.41 6.25
N LEU A 186 1.28 9.51 7.37
CA LEU A 186 1.38 8.45 8.37
C LEU A 186 0.05 8.20 9.07
N HIS A 187 -0.70 9.25 9.40
CA HIS A 187 -2.02 9.12 10.00
C HIS A 187 -2.96 8.35 9.06
N ASP A 188 -3.10 8.80 7.82
CA ASP A 188 -3.99 8.18 6.83
C ASP A 188 -3.65 6.70 6.61
N THR A 189 -2.35 6.38 6.52
CA THR A 189 -1.89 5.00 6.33
C THR A 189 -2.14 4.13 7.57
N TYR A 190 -1.74 4.60 8.76
CA TYR A 190 -1.82 3.77 9.97
C TYR A 190 -3.21 3.69 10.56
N SER A 191 -4.08 4.68 10.33
CA SER A 191 -5.49 4.57 10.75
C SER A 191 -6.18 3.40 10.06
N GLU A 192 -5.95 3.21 8.76
CA GLU A 192 -6.56 2.12 8.01
C GLU A 192 -6.08 0.73 8.49
N VAL A 193 -4.79 0.62 8.84
CA VAL A 193 -4.24 -0.59 9.48
C VAL A 193 -4.91 -0.86 10.82
N PHE A 194 -5.08 0.16 11.66
CA PHE A 194 -5.68 0.01 12.99
C PHE A 194 -7.18 -0.34 12.91
N ASP A 195 -7.90 0.28 11.97
CA ASP A 195 -9.34 0.07 11.76
C ASP A 195 -9.65 -1.35 11.27
N THR A 196 -8.72 -1.96 10.54
CA THR A 196 -8.88 -3.30 9.96
C THR A 196 -8.06 -4.39 10.64
N LEU A 197 -7.43 -4.07 11.78
CA LEU A 197 -6.56 -4.99 12.51
C LEU A 197 -7.35 -6.18 13.07
N THR A 198 -6.97 -7.38 12.64
CA THR A 198 -7.50 -8.64 13.18
C THR A 198 -6.96 -8.84 14.61
N PRO A 199 -7.76 -9.40 15.55
CA PRO A 199 -7.26 -9.68 16.88
C PRO A 199 -6.05 -10.62 16.88
N GLY A 200 -5.06 -10.31 17.72
CA GLY A 200 -3.86 -11.12 17.90
C GLY A 200 -2.71 -10.78 16.94
N ARG A 201 -1.58 -11.46 17.15
CA ARG A 201 -0.36 -11.31 16.35
C ARG A 201 0.40 -12.62 16.26
N GLY A 202 1.10 -12.83 15.15
CA GLY A 202 2.07 -13.90 15.00
C GLY A 202 3.47 -13.43 15.39
N ARG A 203 4.26 -14.26 16.05
CA ARG A 203 5.71 -14.02 16.24
C ARG A 203 6.50 -14.41 14.99
N ILE A 204 7.49 -13.61 14.62
CA ILE A 204 8.45 -13.96 13.58
C ILE A 204 9.48 -14.93 14.17
N ALA A 205 9.75 -16.04 13.50
CA ALA A 205 10.73 -17.04 13.92
C ALA A 205 11.51 -17.62 12.73
N PRO A 206 12.75 -18.12 12.92
CA PRO A 206 13.50 -18.84 11.90
C PRO A 206 12.73 -20.08 11.44
N GLY A 207 12.10 -20.03 10.26
CA GLY A 207 11.21 -21.06 9.72
C GLY A 207 9.74 -20.62 9.55
N TYR A 208 9.33 -19.56 10.24
CA TYR A 208 8.01 -18.94 10.10
C TYR A 208 8.15 -17.43 9.88
N PRO A 209 8.74 -17.00 8.75
CA PRO A 209 9.05 -15.59 8.51
C PRO A 209 7.81 -14.72 8.33
N LEU A 210 6.63 -15.31 8.08
CA LEU A 210 5.36 -14.60 7.98
C LEU A 210 4.49 -14.72 9.24
N GLY A 211 5.01 -15.30 10.34
CA GLY A 211 4.22 -15.50 11.56
C GLY A 211 2.94 -16.32 11.33
N ILE A 212 2.91 -17.16 10.29
CA ILE A 212 1.81 -18.10 10.03
C ILE A 212 2.14 -19.37 10.81
N TRP A 213 1.39 -19.63 11.88
CA TRP A 213 1.30 -20.98 12.44
C TRP A 213 0.37 -21.78 11.52
N PRO A 214 0.70 -23.04 11.17
CA PRO A 214 -0.35 -23.93 10.70
C PRO A 214 -1.45 -23.95 11.75
N ASP A 215 -2.71 -23.76 11.33
CA ASP A 215 -3.85 -23.70 12.23
C ASP A 215 -3.78 -24.87 13.22
N ALA A 216 -3.93 -24.57 14.52
CA ALA A 216 -3.96 -25.57 15.58
C ALA A 216 -5.12 -26.59 15.40
N GLU A 217 -6.02 -26.37 14.44
CA GLU A 217 -7.08 -27.30 14.05
C GLU A 217 -6.60 -28.47 13.16
N ALA A 218 -5.37 -28.45 12.66
CA ALA A 218 -4.80 -29.57 11.88
C ALA A 218 -4.14 -30.66 12.75
N ILE A 219 -4.17 -30.51 14.08
CA ILE A 219 -3.68 -31.52 15.03
C ILE A 219 -4.78 -31.76 16.07
N SER A 220 -5.83 -32.47 15.66
CA SER A 220 -6.80 -33.11 16.56
C SER A 220 -7.23 -34.44 15.96
#